data_AF-A0A3D8RCA4-F1
#
_entry.id   AF-A0A3D8RCA4-F1
#
_cell.length_a   1.000
_cell.length_b   1.000
_cell.length_c   1.000
_cell.angle_alpha   90.00
_cell.angle_beta   90.00
_cell.angle_gamma   90.00
#
_symmetry.space_group_name_H-M   'P 1'
#
loop_
_entity.id
_entity.type
_entity.pdbx_description
1 polymer ?
#
loop_
_entity_poly.entity_id
_entity_poly.type
_entity_poly.pdbx_seq_one_letter_code
_entity_poly.pdbx_strand_id
1 'polypeptide(L)'
;MSPTLLNEIGAGLLDPFHVHPGSKVAGVDLLMKYYLSKGVYAHYPWQPPSVTNPTTTYYVPLVWSDPVLFHAILQLTSVRLEKEGVYGREISVNKAHLVSESVRLLRHRVEESTQHGISDETISAVATLAAIEHEKGNIRVLRMHLSGLKRMIDLRGGLQSIRDTNPMVANSIIWIFVVAIYESPFPALDPTLAPFFPSKHNLKSRAPARVSHFSDISTSLRATHLPPVPDSPNIFPIFSQIAYVLHSIQHVSELVPNNDSYPTASTSLIILTRLMTLLSYLLSLPPLQGEGEKFDDHKRLLSEAARYAILLQVFTPWRRMPPDGTMAVNVILHRLIQFVRPLLRLRRSNTLDYHDSEGKRKEDTALDAGVMLLFWIMAVGGVTADGLPERRWFASCLKELCDEMGTQTWEDWRAIVRRVLWHEQLCTPMHKKLFGEVMELQS
;
A
#
# COMPACT_ATOMS: atom_id res chain seq x y z
N MET A 1 -22.22 -3.63 -17.08
CA MET A 1 -23.56 -3.36 -16.52
C MET A 1 -23.37 -2.48 -15.31
N SER A 2 -23.86 -1.24 -15.35
CA SER A 2 -23.70 -0.23 -14.31
C SER A 2 -24.47 -0.61 -13.03
N PRO A 3 -23.93 -0.38 -11.83
CA PRO A 3 -24.69 -0.53 -10.59
C PRO A 3 -25.54 0.73 -10.36
N THR A 4 -26.65 0.83 -11.09
CA THR A 4 -27.79 1.67 -10.71
C THR A 4 -28.63 0.88 -9.73
N LEU A 5 -28.63 1.29 -8.45
CA LEU A 5 -29.76 1.15 -7.51
C LEU A 5 -29.41 1.79 -6.15
N LEU A 6 -29.27 3.11 -6.13
CA LEU A 6 -29.82 3.92 -5.04
C LEU A 6 -31.10 4.52 -5.62
N ASN A 7 -32.15 3.71 -5.67
CA ASN A 7 -33.47 4.21 -6.07
C ASN A 7 -33.94 5.20 -5.01
N GLU A 8 -34.25 6.39 -5.49
CA GLU A 8 -34.84 7.51 -4.78
C GLU A 8 -36.16 7.06 -4.14
N ILE A 9 -36.23 7.04 -2.80
CA ILE A 9 -37.49 6.85 -2.07
C ILE A 9 -37.62 8.03 -1.08
N GLY A 10 -38.41 9.03 -1.49
CA GLY A 10 -38.86 10.15 -0.64
C GLY A 10 -38.06 11.45 -0.76
N ALA A 11 -38.62 12.47 -1.41
CA ALA A 11 -38.18 13.88 -1.42
C ALA A 11 -36.71 14.20 -1.80
N GLY A 12 -35.92 13.22 -2.25
CA GLY A 12 -34.48 13.40 -2.50
C GLY A 12 -33.60 13.38 -1.22
N LEU A 13 -34.18 12.99 -0.08
CA LEU A 13 -33.46 12.81 1.18
C LEU A 13 -32.67 11.49 1.16
N LEU A 14 -31.43 11.52 1.66
CA LEU A 14 -30.57 10.33 1.72
C LEU A 14 -31.02 9.37 2.83
N ASP A 15 -31.55 9.92 3.92
CA ASP A 15 -32.00 9.19 5.11
C ASP A 15 -33.42 9.64 5.50
N PRO A 16 -34.47 9.08 4.85
CA PRO A 16 -35.85 9.44 5.12
C PRO A 16 -36.33 9.05 6.53
N PHE A 17 -35.52 8.28 7.27
CA PHE A 17 -35.85 7.80 8.62
C PHE A 17 -34.99 8.44 9.72
N HIS A 18 -34.10 9.39 9.38
CA HIS A 18 -33.20 10.09 10.31
C HIS A 18 -32.44 9.13 11.24
N VAL A 19 -31.90 8.06 10.67
CA VAL A 19 -31.10 7.03 11.38
C VAL A 19 -29.69 7.53 11.67
N HIS A 20 -29.17 8.50 10.92
CA HIS A 20 -27.86 9.09 11.17
C HIS A 20 -27.84 9.91 12.49
N PRO A 21 -26.65 10.15 13.09
CA PRO A 21 -26.56 10.92 14.32
C PRO A 21 -27.13 12.33 14.14
N GLY A 22 -27.86 12.81 15.14
CA GLY A 22 -28.41 14.16 15.12
C GLY A 22 -27.32 15.21 14.90
N SER A 23 -27.56 16.15 13.99
CA SER A 23 -26.58 17.15 13.61
C SER A 23 -27.17 18.55 13.57
N LYS A 24 -26.36 19.53 13.99
CA LYS A 24 -26.67 20.96 13.91
C LYS A 24 -26.07 21.61 12.66
N VAL A 25 -25.31 20.88 11.86
CA VAL A 25 -24.65 21.40 10.67
C VAL A 25 -25.58 21.29 9.45
N ALA A 26 -25.47 22.24 8.52
CA ALA A 26 -26.25 22.23 7.28
C ALA A 26 -25.56 21.36 6.20
N GLY A 27 -26.34 20.86 5.25
CA GLY A 27 -25.83 20.14 4.08
C GLY A 27 -25.44 18.67 4.34
N VAL A 28 -25.94 18.06 5.42
CA VAL A 28 -25.67 16.66 5.79
C VAL A 28 -25.97 15.71 4.63
N ASP A 29 -27.16 15.80 4.02
CA ASP A 29 -27.55 14.93 2.90
C ASP A 29 -26.59 15.03 1.71
N LEU A 30 -26.20 16.24 1.31
CA LEU A 30 -25.26 16.46 0.22
C LEU A 30 -23.91 15.82 0.51
N LEU A 31 -23.37 16.07 1.72
CA LEU A 31 -22.07 15.55 2.13
C LEU A 31 -22.11 14.02 2.21
N MET A 32 -23.11 13.44 2.84
CA MET A 32 -23.20 11.98 2.98
C MET A 32 -23.49 11.30 1.64
N LYS A 33 -24.27 11.91 0.74
CA LYS A 33 -24.50 11.39 -0.61
C LYS A 33 -23.18 11.29 -1.37
N TYR A 34 -22.35 12.34 -1.33
CA TYR A 34 -21.02 12.31 -1.93
C TYR A 34 -20.11 11.27 -1.28
N TYR A 35 -20.11 11.19 0.06
CA TYR A 35 -19.27 10.24 0.78
C TYR A 35 -19.60 8.80 0.37
N LEU A 36 -20.88 8.43 0.38
CA LEU A 36 -21.32 7.07 0.06
C LEU A 36 -21.14 6.73 -1.44
N SER A 37 -21.30 7.70 -2.34
CA SER A 37 -21.15 7.44 -3.78
C SER A 37 -19.69 7.41 -4.25
N LYS A 38 -18.81 8.16 -3.57
CA LYS A 38 -17.43 8.40 -4.05
C LYS A 38 -16.39 8.36 -2.93
N GLY A 39 -16.62 9.10 -1.85
CA GLY A 39 -15.63 9.29 -0.78
C GLY A 39 -15.19 8.00 -0.08
N VAL A 40 -16.10 7.04 0.12
CA VAL A 40 -15.86 5.77 0.80
C VAL A 40 -14.87 4.88 0.03
N TYR A 41 -14.88 4.95 -1.30
CA TYR A 41 -14.04 4.11 -2.17
C TYR A 41 -12.64 4.69 -2.43
N ALA A 42 -12.36 5.89 -1.95
CA ALA A 42 -11.12 6.58 -2.28
C ALA A 42 -9.89 6.10 -1.46
N HIS A 43 -10.12 5.48 -0.31
CA HIS A 43 -9.06 5.13 0.65
C HIS A 43 -8.21 3.91 0.23
N TYR A 44 -8.80 2.96 -0.51
CA TYR A 44 -8.14 1.72 -0.93
C TYR A 44 -8.38 1.47 -2.43
N PRO A 45 -7.46 1.88 -3.32
CA PRO A 45 -7.71 1.92 -4.77
C PRO A 45 -7.93 0.55 -5.42
N TRP A 46 -7.52 -0.55 -4.79
CA TRP A 46 -7.82 -1.92 -5.26
C TRP A 46 -9.18 -2.45 -4.77
N GLN A 47 -9.98 -1.65 -4.07
CA GLN A 47 -11.33 -2.00 -3.64
C GLN A 47 -12.35 -1.05 -4.29
N PRO A 48 -12.64 -1.25 -5.59
CA PRO A 48 -13.62 -0.42 -6.28
C PRO A 48 -15.03 -0.59 -5.67
N PRO A 49 -16.01 0.23 -6.07
CA PRO A 49 -17.41 0.04 -5.70
C PRO A 49 -17.88 -1.39 -6.01
N SER A 50 -18.23 -2.13 -4.96
CA SER A 50 -18.73 -3.51 -5.07
C SER A 50 -19.58 -3.86 -3.85
N VAL A 51 -20.43 -4.89 -3.99
CA VAL A 51 -21.22 -5.46 -2.88
C VAL A 51 -20.36 -6.18 -1.83
N THR A 52 -19.09 -6.43 -2.15
CA THR A 52 -18.09 -7.08 -1.29
C THR A 52 -17.06 -6.07 -0.75
N ASN A 53 -17.32 -4.76 -0.88
CA ASN A 53 -16.41 -3.74 -0.40
C ASN A 53 -16.42 -3.68 1.14
N PRO A 54 -15.30 -3.97 1.82
CA PRO A 54 -15.28 -4.08 3.27
C PRO A 54 -15.39 -2.72 3.97
N THR A 55 -14.99 -1.61 3.34
CA THR A 55 -15.19 -0.28 3.92
C THR A 55 -16.69 0.04 4.02
N THR A 56 -17.47 -0.27 2.98
CA THR A 56 -18.93 -0.10 3.03
C THR A 56 -19.61 -1.00 4.05
N THR A 57 -19.15 -2.26 4.20
CA THR A 57 -19.78 -3.21 5.13
C THR A 57 -19.39 -2.99 6.59
N TYR A 58 -18.16 -2.57 6.88
CA TYR A 58 -17.62 -2.56 8.24
C TYR A 58 -17.26 -1.17 8.78
N TYR A 59 -16.98 -0.19 7.91
CA TYR A 59 -16.63 1.17 8.35
C TYR A 59 -17.83 2.12 8.31
N VAL A 60 -18.64 2.08 7.26
CA VAL A 60 -19.83 2.96 7.13
C VAL A 60 -20.82 2.78 8.29
N PRO A 61 -21.10 1.57 8.80
CA PRO A 61 -21.96 1.43 10.00
C PRO A 61 -21.42 2.18 11.22
N LEU A 62 -20.09 2.20 11.44
CA LEU A 62 -19.47 2.97 12.52
C LEU A 62 -19.69 4.47 12.35
N VAL A 63 -19.56 4.95 11.10
CA VAL A 63 -19.83 6.36 10.76
C VAL A 63 -21.29 6.70 11.06
N TRP A 64 -22.22 5.79 10.76
CA TRP A 64 -23.65 6.01 10.95
C TRP A 64 -24.11 5.89 12.41
N SER A 65 -23.37 5.16 13.25
CA SER A 65 -23.72 4.93 14.65
C SER A 65 -23.09 5.93 15.62
N ASP A 66 -22.06 6.68 15.21
CA ASP A 66 -21.28 7.50 16.13
C ASP A 66 -21.24 9.00 15.75
N PRO A 67 -21.64 9.92 16.65
CA PRO A 67 -21.68 11.34 16.33
C PRO A 67 -20.30 11.96 16.09
N VAL A 68 -19.23 11.52 16.76
CA VAL A 68 -17.90 12.14 16.55
C VAL A 68 -17.35 11.74 15.19
N LEU A 69 -17.38 10.44 14.87
CA LEU A 69 -16.92 9.94 13.58
C LEU A 69 -17.77 10.48 12.44
N PHE A 70 -19.09 10.54 12.60
CA PHE A 70 -20.00 11.12 11.61
C PHE A 70 -19.60 12.55 11.22
N HIS A 71 -19.41 13.44 12.21
CA HIS A 71 -19.06 14.83 11.94
C HIS A 71 -17.63 14.97 11.37
N ALA A 72 -16.68 14.12 11.77
CA ALA A 72 -15.37 14.05 11.13
C ALA A 72 -15.45 13.68 9.64
N ILE A 73 -16.33 12.75 9.26
CA ILE A 73 -16.57 12.37 7.87
C ILE A 73 -17.27 13.47 7.08
N LEU A 74 -18.24 14.18 7.68
CA LEU A 74 -18.86 15.37 7.05
C LEU A 74 -17.80 16.42 6.72
N GLN A 75 -16.88 16.69 7.66
CA GLN A 75 -15.78 17.62 7.46
C GLN A 75 -14.82 17.16 6.35
N LEU A 76 -14.41 15.88 6.35
CA LEU A 76 -13.55 15.31 5.31
C LEU A 76 -14.20 15.46 3.93
N THR A 77 -15.50 15.16 3.86
CA THR A 77 -16.26 15.24 2.63
C THR A 77 -16.37 16.68 2.12
N SER A 78 -16.59 17.64 3.02
CA SER A 78 -16.62 19.06 2.67
C SER A 78 -15.29 19.54 2.07
N VAL A 79 -14.14 19.05 2.58
CA VAL A 79 -12.81 19.40 2.06
C VAL A 79 -12.58 18.79 0.68
N ARG A 80 -13.02 17.54 0.46
CA ARG A 80 -12.85 16.88 -0.83
C ARG A 80 -13.73 17.48 -1.92
N LEU A 81 -14.99 17.77 -1.62
CA LEU A 81 -15.90 18.46 -2.56
C LEU A 81 -15.35 19.82 -3.02
N GLU A 82 -14.69 20.55 -2.12
CA GLU A 82 -14.02 21.81 -2.46
C GLU A 82 -12.88 21.61 -3.46
N LYS A 83 -12.01 20.62 -3.23
CA LYS A 83 -10.91 20.30 -4.14
C LYS A 83 -11.37 19.92 -5.55
N GLU A 84 -12.54 19.32 -5.68
CA GLU A 84 -13.10 18.93 -6.98
C GLU A 84 -13.76 20.08 -7.74
N GLY A 85 -13.82 21.29 -7.17
CA GLY A 85 -14.44 22.44 -7.83
C GLY A 85 -15.95 22.30 -8.02
N VAL A 86 -16.60 21.35 -7.34
CA VAL A 86 -18.06 21.10 -7.39
C VAL A 86 -18.85 22.20 -6.64
N TYR A 87 -18.17 23.24 -6.15
CA TYR A 87 -18.82 24.45 -5.63
C TYR A 87 -19.43 25.30 -6.76
N GLY A 88 -20.64 24.92 -7.18
CA GLY A 88 -21.62 25.84 -7.73
C GLY A 88 -22.29 26.64 -6.61
N ARG A 89 -22.55 27.93 -6.85
CA ARG A 89 -22.91 28.99 -5.90
C ARG A 89 -24.20 28.81 -5.03
N GLU A 90 -24.82 27.63 -4.94
CA GLU A 90 -26.17 27.50 -4.38
C GLU A 90 -26.33 26.64 -3.10
N ILE A 91 -25.30 25.93 -2.62
CA ILE A 91 -25.39 25.19 -1.33
C ILE A 91 -24.18 25.52 -0.45
N SER A 92 -24.37 26.44 0.50
CA SER A 92 -23.32 26.88 1.42
C SER A 92 -23.19 25.95 2.63
N VAL A 93 -22.34 24.92 2.53
CA VAL A 93 -21.89 24.17 3.71
C VAL A 93 -21.02 25.09 4.58
N ASN A 94 -21.43 25.32 5.83
CA ASN A 94 -20.65 26.14 6.76
C ASN A 94 -19.46 25.34 7.33
N LYS A 95 -18.30 25.50 6.69
CA LYS A 95 -17.06 24.81 7.05
C LYS A 95 -16.57 25.11 8.46
N ALA A 96 -16.68 26.36 8.90
CA ALA A 96 -16.28 26.76 10.24
C ALA A 96 -17.14 26.05 11.30
N HIS A 97 -18.44 25.91 11.03
CA HIS A 97 -19.35 25.17 11.90
C HIS A 97 -19.03 23.67 11.92
N LEU A 98 -18.76 23.04 10.77
CA LEU A 98 -18.32 21.63 10.71
C LEU A 98 -17.06 21.39 11.57
N VAL A 99 -16.03 22.22 11.41
CA VAL A 99 -14.79 22.12 12.19
C VAL A 99 -15.07 22.29 13.67
N SER A 100 -15.80 23.36 14.04
CA SER A 100 -16.14 23.66 15.43
C SER A 100 -16.90 22.51 16.09
N GLU A 101 -17.88 21.92 15.39
CA GLU A 101 -18.70 20.84 15.94
C GLU A 101 -17.92 19.53 16.09
N SER A 102 -17.12 19.14 15.08
CA SER A 102 -16.24 17.97 15.18
C SER A 102 -15.25 18.07 16.34
N VAL A 103 -14.62 19.24 16.52
CA VAL A 103 -13.66 19.47 17.61
C VAL A 103 -14.36 19.50 18.96
N ARG A 104 -15.54 20.13 19.07
CA ARG A 104 -16.34 20.16 20.31
C ARG A 104 -16.74 18.76 20.76
N LEU A 105 -17.28 17.95 19.85
CA LEU A 105 -17.70 16.57 20.13
C LEU A 105 -16.51 15.69 20.53
N LEU A 106 -15.39 15.77 19.80
CA LEU A 106 -14.19 15.01 20.13
C LEU A 106 -13.61 15.41 21.49
N ARG A 107 -13.51 16.72 21.77
CA ARG A 107 -12.99 17.23 23.04
C ARG A 107 -13.81 16.71 24.21
N HIS A 108 -15.14 16.91 24.15
CA HIS A 108 -16.05 16.42 25.19
C HIS A 108 -15.87 14.91 25.41
N ARG A 109 -15.74 14.12 24.34
CA ARG A 109 -15.55 12.68 24.48
C ARG A 109 -14.22 12.31 25.13
N VAL A 110 -13.12 12.94 24.74
CA VAL A 110 -11.78 12.60 25.25
C VAL A 110 -11.55 13.14 26.67
N GLU A 111 -12.13 14.29 27.02
CA GLU A 111 -11.97 14.91 28.34
C GLU A 111 -12.97 14.37 29.37
N GLU A 112 -14.22 14.07 28.99
CA GLU A 112 -15.30 13.78 29.94
C GLU A 112 -15.77 12.31 29.91
N SER A 113 -15.46 11.53 28.87
CA SER A 113 -15.91 10.12 28.75
C SER A 113 -14.74 9.14 28.74
N THR A 114 -14.34 8.67 29.92
CA THR A 114 -13.23 7.71 30.07
C THR A 114 -13.47 6.39 29.34
N GLN A 115 -14.73 5.95 29.22
CA GLN A 115 -15.08 4.68 28.56
C GLN A 115 -15.03 4.75 27.03
N HIS A 116 -15.40 5.88 26.43
CA HIS A 116 -15.49 6.03 24.96
C HIS A 116 -14.31 6.81 24.34
N GLY A 117 -13.44 7.40 25.16
CA GLY A 117 -12.29 8.19 24.71
C GLY A 117 -11.26 7.41 23.87
N ILE A 118 -11.30 6.07 23.91
CA ILE A 118 -10.46 5.17 23.11
C ILE A 118 -11.27 4.13 22.32
N SER A 119 -12.56 4.39 22.06
CA SER A 119 -13.39 3.55 21.20
C SER A 119 -12.90 3.57 19.75
N ASP A 120 -13.32 2.57 18.97
CA ASP A 120 -12.99 2.44 17.55
C ASP A 120 -13.42 3.68 16.75
N GLU A 121 -14.55 4.26 17.10
CA GLU A 121 -15.11 5.44 16.45
C GLU A 121 -14.33 6.70 16.81
N THR A 122 -13.90 6.85 18.07
CA THR A 122 -13.02 7.97 18.47
C THR A 122 -11.66 7.89 17.77
N ILE A 123 -11.05 6.70 17.74
CA ILE A 123 -9.76 6.48 17.08
C ILE A 123 -9.88 6.77 15.57
N SER A 124 -10.95 6.27 14.94
CA SER A 124 -11.28 6.53 13.55
C SER A 124 -11.51 8.01 13.26
N ALA A 125 -12.16 8.74 14.17
CA ALA A 125 -12.38 10.17 14.03
C ALA A 125 -11.06 10.95 14.11
N VAL A 126 -10.16 10.60 15.04
CA VAL A 126 -8.83 11.23 15.12
C VAL A 126 -8.00 10.94 13.87
N ALA A 127 -8.04 9.71 13.35
CA ALA A 127 -7.39 9.36 12.08
C ALA A 127 -7.97 10.17 10.90
N THR A 128 -9.29 10.35 10.86
CA THR A 128 -9.99 11.16 9.85
C THR A 128 -9.60 12.64 9.93
N LEU A 129 -9.50 13.20 11.14
CA LEU A 129 -9.03 14.57 11.35
C LEU A 129 -7.57 14.75 10.94
N ALA A 130 -6.70 13.77 11.23
CA ALA A 130 -5.34 13.77 10.68
C ALA A 130 -5.35 13.77 9.14
N ALA A 131 -6.20 12.96 8.49
CA ALA A 131 -6.32 12.95 7.04
C ALA A 131 -6.77 14.32 6.48
N ILE A 132 -7.73 14.98 7.15
CA ILE A 132 -8.19 16.32 6.79
C ILE A 132 -7.05 17.34 6.85
N GLU A 133 -6.27 17.33 7.93
CA GLU A 133 -5.19 18.30 8.11
C GLU A 133 -3.99 18.03 7.18
N HIS A 134 -3.72 16.75 6.86
CA HIS A 134 -2.82 16.38 5.76
C HIS A 134 -3.33 16.96 4.43
N GLU A 135 -4.61 16.77 4.11
CA GLU A 135 -5.22 17.25 2.88
C GLU A 135 -5.22 18.78 2.74
N LYS A 136 -5.22 19.51 3.86
CA LYS A 136 -5.10 20.99 3.91
C LYS A 136 -3.64 21.48 3.95
N GLY A 137 -2.67 20.59 4.13
CA GLY A 137 -1.27 20.95 4.36
C GLY A 137 -1.00 21.54 5.75
N ASN A 138 -1.88 21.35 6.73
CA ASN A 138 -1.71 21.85 8.09
C ASN A 138 -0.87 20.89 8.95
N ILE A 139 0.43 20.92 8.70
CA ILE A 139 1.40 19.99 9.28
C ILE A 139 1.41 20.00 10.81
N ARG A 140 1.28 21.19 11.44
CA ARG A 140 1.32 21.31 12.91
C ARG A 140 0.18 20.53 13.56
N VAL A 141 -1.03 20.70 13.04
CA VAL A 141 -2.24 20.04 13.59
C VAL A 141 -2.25 18.56 13.20
N LEU A 142 -1.76 18.20 12.00
CA LEU A 142 -1.53 16.81 11.61
C LEU A 142 -0.65 16.07 12.64
N ARG A 143 0.53 16.61 13.00
CA ARG A 143 1.42 15.98 13.99
C ARG A 143 0.75 15.82 15.36
N MET A 144 -0.03 16.82 15.79
CA MET A 144 -0.80 16.74 17.03
C MET A 144 -1.81 15.58 16.99
N HIS A 145 -2.57 15.42 15.90
CA HIS A 145 -3.49 14.30 15.74
C HIS A 145 -2.77 12.95 15.68
N LEU A 146 -1.65 12.83 14.96
CA LEU A 146 -0.86 11.60 14.90
C LEU A 146 -0.30 11.20 16.27
N SER A 147 0.17 12.17 17.06
CA SER A 147 0.64 11.92 18.44
C SER A 147 -0.50 11.44 19.34
N GLY A 148 -1.67 12.10 19.28
CA GLY A 148 -2.87 11.67 20.00
C GLY A 148 -3.32 10.26 19.58
N LEU A 149 -3.33 9.99 18.27
CA LEU A 149 -3.68 8.69 17.70
C LEU A 149 -2.75 7.59 18.20
N LYS A 150 -1.42 7.82 18.18
CA LYS A 150 -0.45 6.87 18.71
C LYS A 150 -0.69 6.55 20.18
N ARG A 151 -0.97 7.57 21.01
CA ARG A 151 -1.31 7.37 22.43
C ARG A 151 -2.59 6.55 22.61
N MET A 152 -3.63 6.79 21.81
CA MET A 152 -4.88 6.02 21.88
C MET A 152 -4.65 4.54 21.52
N ILE A 153 -3.80 4.27 20.52
CA ILE A 153 -3.41 2.89 20.15
C ILE A 153 -2.70 2.21 21.32
N ASP A 154 -1.77 2.90 21.98
CA ASP A 154 -1.03 2.35 23.12
C ASP A 154 -1.97 2.05 24.30
N LEU A 155 -2.92 2.94 24.58
CA LEU A 155 -3.93 2.74 25.63
C LEU A 155 -4.89 1.57 25.31
N ARG A 156 -5.11 1.25 24.03
CA ARG A 156 -5.87 0.06 23.60
C ARG A 156 -5.08 -1.24 23.70
N GLY A 157 -3.79 -1.20 24.07
CA GLY A 157 -2.91 -2.36 24.11
C GLY A 157 -2.19 -2.63 22.78
N GLY A 158 -2.07 -1.63 21.91
CA GLY A 158 -1.40 -1.73 20.62
C GLY A 158 -2.34 -2.01 19.45
N LEU A 159 -1.80 -1.96 18.23
CA LEU A 159 -2.59 -2.06 17.01
C LEU A 159 -3.26 -3.44 16.84
N GLN A 160 -2.60 -4.52 17.31
CA GLN A 160 -3.16 -5.87 17.22
C GLN A 160 -4.47 -6.01 18.02
N SER A 161 -4.57 -5.41 19.21
CA SER A 161 -5.79 -5.41 20.02
C SER A 161 -6.98 -4.76 19.30
N ILE A 162 -6.72 -3.66 18.58
CA ILE A 162 -7.73 -3.01 17.72
C ILE A 162 -8.06 -3.93 16.54
N ARG A 163 -7.06 -4.55 15.91
CA ARG A 163 -7.25 -5.44 14.76
C ARG A 163 -8.08 -6.68 15.08
N ASP A 164 -7.95 -7.23 16.28
CA ASP A 164 -8.70 -8.42 16.73
C ASP A 164 -10.19 -8.14 16.89
N THR A 165 -10.56 -6.91 17.24
CA THR A 165 -11.96 -6.49 17.41
C THR A 165 -12.53 -5.84 16.16
N ASN A 166 -11.72 -5.03 15.45
CA ASN A 166 -12.12 -4.28 14.28
C ASN A 166 -10.95 -4.08 13.30
N PRO A 167 -10.70 -5.06 12.41
CA PRO A 167 -9.58 -4.99 11.48
C PRO A 167 -9.69 -3.84 10.48
N MET A 168 -10.91 -3.38 10.16
CA MET A 168 -11.12 -2.25 9.26
C MET A 168 -10.59 -0.94 9.86
N VAL A 169 -10.81 -0.72 11.16
CA VAL A 169 -10.27 0.43 11.88
C VAL A 169 -8.75 0.37 11.95
N ALA A 170 -8.17 -0.80 12.26
CA ALA A 170 -6.72 -0.98 12.24
C ALA A 170 -6.09 -0.67 10.86
N ASN A 171 -6.75 -1.07 9.77
CA ASN A 171 -6.30 -0.74 8.41
C ASN A 171 -6.33 0.77 8.14
N SER A 172 -7.35 1.49 8.64
CA SER A 172 -7.45 2.94 8.48
C SER A 172 -6.35 3.69 9.25
N ILE A 173 -5.96 3.17 10.42
CA ILE A 173 -4.88 3.70 11.25
C ILE A 173 -3.53 3.55 10.55
N ILE A 174 -3.23 2.36 10.02
CA ILE A 174 -1.97 2.11 9.28
C ILE A 174 -1.86 3.11 8.14
N TRP A 175 -2.95 3.30 7.40
CA TRP A 175 -2.96 4.17 6.23
C TRP A 175 -2.62 5.63 6.56
N ILE A 176 -3.21 6.21 7.62
CA ILE A 176 -2.91 7.60 7.98
C ILE A 176 -1.44 7.80 8.41
N PHE A 177 -0.83 6.82 9.07
CA PHE A 177 0.60 6.88 9.39
C PHE A 177 1.48 6.74 8.14
N VAL A 178 1.08 5.90 7.18
CA VAL A 178 1.80 5.75 5.90
C VAL A 178 1.82 7.07 5.13
N VAL A 179 0.66 7.69 4.90
CA VAL A 179 0.59 8.92 4.10
C VAL A 179 1.33 10.08 4.75
N ALA A 180 1.45 10.07 6.09
CA ALA A 180 2.14 11.10 6.85
C ALA A 180 3.61 10.76 7.19
N ILE A 181 4.20 9.72 6.60
CA ILE A 181 5.59 9.30 6.90
C ILE A 181 6.64 10.39 6.59
N TYR A 182 6.29 11.33 5.71
CA TYR A 182 7.12 12.49 5.39
C TYR A 182 7.22 13.52 6.54
N GLU A 183 6.28 13.48 7.49
CA GLU A 183 6.25 14.37 8.66
C GLU A 183 6.68 13.70 9.95
N SER A 184 6.32 12.42 10.13
CA SER A 184 6.66 11.65 11.31
C SER A 184 7.08 10.25 10.88
N PRO A 185 8.17 9.69 11.43
CA PRO A 185 8.52 8.29 11.19
C PRO A 185 7.33 7.37 11.47
N PHE A 186 7.18 6.32 10.66
CA PHE A 186 6.16 5.31 10.88
C PHE A 186 6.42 4.66 12.25
N PRO A 187 5.45 4.65 13.17
CA PRO A 187 5.62 3.97 14.45
C PRO A 187 5.74 2.46 14.21
N ALA A 188 6.53 1.76 15.02
CA ALA A 188 6.66 0.30 14.94
C ALA A 188 5.39 -0.41 15.44
N LEU A 189 4.30 -0.33 14.67
CA LEU A 189 2.97 -0.81 15.04
C LEU A 189 2.86 -2.34 14.96
N ASP A 190 3.63 -2.97 14.07
CA ASP A 190 3.66 -4.42 13.88
C ASP A 190 5.12 -4.91 13.89
N PRO A 191 5.80 -5.01 15.03
CA PRO A 191 7.20 -5.47 15.11
C PRO A 191 7.36 -6.97 14.82
N THR A 192 6.27 -7.73 14.89
CA THR A 192 6.24 -9.16 14.60
C THR A 192 5.16 -9.45 13.57
N LEU A 193 5.37 -10.50 12.78
CA LEU A 193 4.44 -10.91 11.73
C LEU A 193 3.86 -12.28 12.07
N ALA A 194 2.58 -12.30 12.43
CA ALA A 194 1.88 -13.55 12.69
C ALA A 194 1.76 -14.41 11.42
N PRO A 195 1.81 -15.75 11.55
CA PRO A 195 1.59 -16.64 10.42
C PRO A 195 0.15 -16.50 9.91
N PHE A 196 -0.02 -16.57 8.59
CA PHE A 196 -1.32 -16.50 7.94
C PHE A 196 -1.65 -17.83 7.26
N PHE A 197 -2.84 -18.35 7.55
CA PHE A 197 -3.31 -19.63 7.03
C PHE A 197 -4.61 -19.39 6.25
N PRO A 198 -4.55 -19.31 4.89
CA PRO A 198 -5.74 -19.06 4.07
C PRO A 198 -6.91 -20.01 4.34
N SER A 199 -6.61 -21.27 4.65
CA SER A 199 -7.61 -22.30 4.97
C SER A 199 -8.46 -21.96 6.20
N LYS A 200 -7.92 -21.27 7.21
CA LYS A 200 -8.69 -20.81 8.39
C LYS A 200 -9.74 -19.76 8.04
N HIS A 201 -9.66 -19.18 6.85
CA HIS A 201 -10.51 -18.10 6.36
C HIS A 201 -11.39 -18.52 5.18
N ASN A 202 -11.50 -19.83 4.90
CA ASN A 202 -12.21 -20.38 3.74
C ASN A 202 -11.69 -19.86 2.39
N LEU A 203 -10.45 -19.37 2.36
CA LEU A 203 -9.79 -18.95 1.14
C LEU A 203 -9.19 -20.20 0.47
N LYS A 204 -9.68 -20.51 -0.73
CA LYS A 204 -9.16 -21.62 -1.52
C LYS A 204 -7.84 -21.17 -2.16
N SER A 205 -6.73 -21.76 -1.73
CA SER A 205 -5.49 -21.67 -2.48
C SER A 205 -5.67 -22.47 -3.77
N ARG A 206 -5.41 -21.85 -4.94
CA ARG A 206 -5.48 -22.57 -6.21
C ARG A 206 -4.36 -23.62 -6.20
N ALA A 207 -4.74 -24.89 -6.09
CA ALA A 207 -3.79 -25.98 -6.01
C ALA A 207 -2.99 -26.11 -7.33
N PRO A 208 -1.71 -26.52 -7.26
CA PRO A 208 -1.00 -26.90 -6.04
C PRO A 208 -0.56 -25.68 -5.24
N ALA A 209 -0.69 -25.75 -3.91
CA ALA A 209 -0.04 -24.82 -3.00
C ALA A 209 1.48 -25.00 -3.10
N ARG A 210 2.08 -24.36 -4.10
CA ARG A 210 3.52 -24.15 -4.17
C ARG A 210 3.80 -22.92 -3.33
N VAL A 211 4.78 -22.99 -2.43
CA VAL A 211 5.54 -21.79 -2.08
C VAL A 211 5.85 -21.11 -3.41
N SER A 212 5.44 -19.85 -3.56
CA SER A 212 5.37 -19.11 -4.82
C SER A 212 6.53 -19.44 -5.78
N HIS A 213 6.26 -20.35 -6.70
CA HIS A 213 7.11 -20.71 -7.83
C HIS A 213 6.19 -20.81 -9.03
N PHE A 214 6.25 -19.77 -9.85
CA PHE A 214 5.65 -19.67 -11.17
C PHE A 214 5.64 -21.01 -11.92
N SER A 215 4.46 -21.52 -12.21
CA SER A 215 4.28 -22.34 -13.41
C SER A 215 2.89 -22.10 -13.96
N ASP A 216 2.80 -21.16 -14.90
CA ASP A 216 1.87 -21.24 -16.01
C ASP A 216 2.61 -20.74 -17.25
N ILE A 217 3.51 -21.59 -17.77
CA ILE A 217 3.85 -21.64 -19.20
C ILE A 217 3.91 -23.11 -19.64
N SER A 218 2.89 -23.45 -20.44
CA SER A 218 2.91 -24.35 -21.61
C SER A 218 2.86 -25.86 -21.46
N THR A 219 1.75 -26.38 -22.02
CA THR A 219 1.45 -27.73 -22.48
C THR A 219 2.37 -28.28 -23.58
N SER A 220 3.65 -27.89 -23.73
CA SER A 220 4.46 -28.40 -24.85
C SER A 220 5.98 -28.49 -24.70
N LEU A 221 6.56 -28.59 -23.50
CA LEU A 221 7.98 -28.96 -23.36
C LEU A 221 8.14 -30.07 -22.31
N ARG A 222 8.24 -31.31 -22.79
CA ARG A 222 8.78 -32.45 -22.03
C ARG A 222 10.26 -32.18 -21.76
N ALA A 223 10.56 -31.46 -20.68
CA ALA A 223 11.89 -31.46 -20.09
C ALA A 223 11.96 -32.62 -19.08
N THR A 224 12.35 -33.79 -19.57
CA THR A 224 12.82 -34.90 -18.73
C THR A 224 14.09 -34.45 -18.02
N HIS A 225 14.11 -34.57 -16.69
CA HIS A 225 15.21 -34.27 -15.76
C HIS A 225 15.37 -32.80 -15.32
N LEU A 226 14.66 -32.43 -14.26
CA LEU A 226 15.11 -31.42 -13.30
C LEU A 226 15.32 -32.10 -11.95
N PRO A 227 16.46 -31.87 -11.26
CA PRO A 227 16.76 -32.48 -9.96
C PRO A 227 15.82 -31.96 -8.87
N PRO A 228 15.66 -32.68 -7.75
CA PRO A 228 14.80 -32.26 -6.65
C PRO A 228 15.31 -30.95 -6.03
N VAL A 229 14.36 -30.07 -5.73
CA VAL A 229 14.58 -28.73 -5.15
C VAL A 229 15.22 -28.86 -3.76
N PRO A 230 16.31 -28.15 -3.43
CA PRO A 230 16.87 -28.11 -2.08
C PRO A 230 15.97 -27.28 -1.14
N ASP A 231 15.97 -27.62 0.15
CA ASP A 231 15.12 -27.11 1.24
C ASP A 231 15.18 -25.59 1.57
N SER A 232 15.57 -24.70 0.64
CA SER A 232 15.59 -23.25 0.88
C SER A 232 14.44 -22.52 0.16
N PRO A 233 13.47 -21.93 0.89
CA PRO A 233 12.32 -21.23 0.31
C PRO A 233 12.63 -19.83 -0.24
N ASN A 234 13.89 -19.39 -0.26
CA ASN A 234 14.28 -18.05 -0.72
C ASN A 234 15.22 -18.12 -1.93
N ILE A 235 14.65 -17.87 -3.12
CA ILE A 235 15.39 -17.85 -4.40
C ILE A 235 16.31 -16.62 -4.46
N PHE A 236 15.94 -15.54 -3.78
CA PHE A 236 16.66 -14.27 -3.85
C PHE A 236 17.72 -14.15 -2.74
N PRO A 237 18.89 -13.55 -3.02
CA PRO A 237 19.95 -13.36 -2.03
C PRO A 237 19.65 -12.17 -1.09
N ILE A 238 18.51 -12.22 -0.38
CA ILE A 238 18.06 -11.20 0.58
C ILE A 238 17.75 -11.83 1.95
N PHE A 239 17.59 -10.99 2.99
CA PHE A 239 17.21 -11.46 4.32
C PHE A 239 15.80 -12.07 4.35
N SER A 240 15.64 -13.15 5.12
CA SER A 240 14.43 -14.00 5.15
C SER A 240 13.16 -13.23 5.52
N GLN A 241 13.26 -12.24 6.41
CA GLN A 241 12.13 -11.40 6.84
C GLN A 241 11.54 -10.60 5.66
N ILE A 242 12.39 -10.05 4.79
CA ILE A 242 11.98 -9.25 3.63
C ILE A 242 11.52 -10.18 2.49
N ALA A 243 12.22 -11.30 2.27
CA ALA A 243 11.79 -12.32 1.32
C ALA A 243 10.39 -12.86 1.66
N TYR A 244 10.12 -13.14 2.93
CA TYR A 244 8.82 -13.63 3.38
C TYR A 244 7.69 -12.64 3.06
N VAL A 245 7.93 -11.34 3.26
CA VAL A 245 6.96 -10.29 2.91
C VAL A 245 6.76 -10.22 1.41
N LEU A 246 7.85 -10.24 0.62
CA LEU A 246 7.79 -10.25 -0.85
C LEU A 246 6.92 -11.40 -1.37
N HIS A 247 7.21 -12.63 -0.95
CA HIS A 247 6.45 -13.81 -1.36
C HIS A 247 5.00 -13.78 -0.84
N SER A 248 4.76 -13.26 0.37
CA SER A 248 3.42 -13.13 0.91
C SER A 248 2.56 -12.14 0.13
N ILE A 249 3.12 -10.97 -0.23
CA ILE A 249 2.40 -9.97 -1.05
C ILE A 249 2.15 -10.52 -2.44
N GLN A 250 3.11 -11.25 -3.01
CA GLN A 250 2.91 -11.90 -4.30
C GLN A 250 1.75 -12.90 -4.24
N HIS A 251 1.71 -13.78 -3.24
CA HIS A 251 0.60 -14.72 -3.07
C HIS A 251 -0.73 -13.99 -2.85
N VAL A 252 -0.75 -12.91 -2.09
CA VAL A 252 -1.95 -12.06 -1.95
C VAL A 252 -2.36 -11.49 -3.30
N SER A 253 -1.44 -10.96 -4.11
CA SER A 253 -1.76 -10.40 -5.43
C SER A 253 -2.38 -11.42 -6.39
N GLU A 254 -1.99 -12.69 -6.28
CA GLU A 254 -2.60 -13.82 -7.03
C GLU A 254 -4.00 -14.19 -6.53
N LEU A 255 -4.35 -13.82 -5.30
CA LEU A 255 -5.71 -13.95 -4.76
C LEU A 255 -6.62 -12.78 -5.17
N VAL A 256 -6.09 -11.65 -5.68
CA VAL A 256 -6.83 -10.46 -6.13
C VAL A 256 -6.93 -10.32 -7.68
N PRO A 257 -7.08 -11.38 -8.52
CA PRO A 257 -7.05 -11.17 -9.98
C PRO A 257 -8.33 -10.48 -10.49
N ASN A 258 -9.44 -10.60 -9.75
CA ASN A 258 -10.75 -10.05 -10.08
C ASN A 258 -11.69 -10.02 -8.84
N ASN A 259 -12.78 -9.25 -8.93
CA ASN A 259 -13.79 -9.14 -7.86
C ASN A 259 -14.39 -10.50 -7.44
N ASP A 260 -14.39 -11.48 -8.35
CA ASP A 260 -14.93 -12.83 -8.11
C ASP A 260 -14.08 -13.67 -7.14
N SER A 261 -12.84 -13.25 -6.88
CA SER A 261 -11.94 -13.95 -5.96
C SER A 261 -12.21 -13.66 -4.48
N TYR A 262 -13.05 -12.66 -4.17
CA TYR A 262 -13.55 -12.37 -2.83
C TYR A 262 -15.09 -12.42 -2.81
N PRO A 263 -15.69 -13.59 -2.53
CA PRO A 263 -17.14 -13.74 -2.62
C PRO A 263 -17.92 -12.90 -1.60
N THR A 264 -17.26 -12.42 -0.55
CA THR A 264 -17.89 -11.66 0.54
C THR A 264 -17.02 -10.48 1.00
N ALA A 265 -17.66 -9.49 1.62
CA ALA A 265 -16.96 -8.39 2.29
C ALA A 265 -16.01 -8.88 3.39
N SER A 266 -16.37 -9.96 4.11
CA SER A 266 -15.50 -10.56 5.13
C SER A 266 -14.20 -11.10 4.53
N THR A 267 -14.29 -11.86 3.44
CA THR A 267 -13.10 -12.37 2.73
C THR A 267 -12.23 -11.25 2.15
N SER A 268 -12.85 -10.17 1.64
CA SER A 268 -12.13 -8.99 1.17
C SER A 268 -11.40 -8.27 2.31
N LEU A 269 -12.06 -8.14 3.48
CA LEU A 269 -11.45 -7.54 4.68
C LEU A 269 -10.24 -8.33 5.16
N ILE A 270 -10.31 -9.66 5.18
CA ILE A 270 -9.19 -10.52 5.59
C ILE A 270 -7.96 -10.27 4.72
N ILE A 271 -8.17 -10.12 3.42
CA ILE A 271 -7.09 -9.91 2.45
C ILE A 271 -6.50 -8.51 2.58
N LEU A 272 -7.36 -7.49 2.64
CA LEU A 272 -6.94 -6.12 2.92
C LEU A 272 -6.10 -6.07 4.20
N THR A 273 -6.59 -6.69 5.26
CA THR A 273 -5.92 -6.74 6.56
C THR A 273 -4.58 -7.43 6.45
N ARG A 274 -4.49 -8.57 5.75
CA ARG A 274 -3.21 -9.25 5.54
C ARG A 274 -2.21 -8.37 4.78
N LEU A 275 -2.65 -7.71 3.71
CA LEU A 275 -1.80 -6.78 2.95
C LEU A 275 -1.31 -5.63 3.84
N MET A 276 -2.20 -5.00 4.60
CA MET A 276 -1.85 -3.91 5.51
C MET A 276 -0.89 -4.34 6.62
N THR A 277 -1.09 -5.52 7.23
CA THR A 277 -0.17 -6.08 8.22
C THR A 277 1.21 -6.36 7.61
N LEU A 278 1.29 -6.85 6.38
CA LEU A 278 2.57 -7.08 5.69
C LEU A 278 3.35 -5.77 5.46
N LEU A 279 2.68 -4.72 5.00
CA LEU A 279 3.30 -3.40 4.78
C LEU A 279 3.69 -2.73 6.11
N SER A 280 2.81 -2.79 7.11
CA SER A 280 3.06 -2.25 8.45
C SER A 280 4.25 -2.95 9.12
N TYR A 281 4.35 -4.28 9.00
CA TYR A 281 5.51 -5.03 9.48
C TYR A 281 6.79 -4.58 8.77
N LEU A 282 6.76 -4.48 7.44
CA LEU A 282 7.92 -4.07 6.65
C LEU A 282 8.40 -2.65 7.00
N LEU A 283 7.49 -1.73 7.32
CA LEU A 283 7.78 -0.37 7.81
C LEU A 283 8.22 -0.33 9.28
N SER A 284 7.81 -1.31 10.09
CA SER A 284 8.16 -1.42 11.52
C SER A 284 9.54 -2.05 11.75
N LEU A 285 10.10 -2.72 10.74
CA LEU A 285 11.43 -3.32 10.85
C LEU A 285 12.51 -2.23 11.02
N PRO A 286 13.48 -2.43 11.94
CA PRO A 286 14.63 -1.55 12.00
C PRO A 286 15.47 -1.66 10.71
N PRO A 287 16.29 -0.64 10.39
CA PRO A 287 17.35 -0.77 9.39
C PRO A 287 18.20 -2.00 9.71
N LEU A 288 18.50 -2.81 8.70
CA LEU A 288 19.39 -3.95 8.84
C LEU A 288 20.77 -3.45 9.25
N GLN A 289 21.15 -3.72 10.50
CA GLN A 289 22.47 -3.38 11.03
C GLN A 289 23.47 -4.50 10.71
N GLY A 290 24.72 -4.11 10.47
CA GLY A 290 25.81 -5.06 10.32
C GLY A 290 26.39 -5.41 11.68
N GLU A 291 26.18 -6.64 12.15
CA GLU A 291 26.93 -7.20 13.28
C GLU A 291 27.87 -8.31 12.78
N GLY A 292 29.17 -8.13 12.97
CA GLY A 292 30.23 -9.13 12.73
C GLY A 292 31.13 -8.90 11.51
N GLU A 293 32.34 -9.46 11.55
CA GLU A 293 33.42 -9.32 10.54
C GLU A 293 33.14 -10.01 9.18
N LYS A 294 31.95 -10.57 8.95
CA LYS A 294 31.52 -11.17 7.67
C LYS A 294 30.13 -10.70 7.26
N PHE A 295 29.86 -9.42 7.43
CA PHE A 295 28.57 -8.88 7.03
C PHE A 295 28.52 -8.67 5.50
N ASP A 296 27.67 -9.43 4.82
CA ASP A 296 27.46 -9.34 3.37
C ASP A 296 26.73 -8.03 3.03
N ASP A 297 27.52 -6.98 2.77
CA ASP A 297 27.03 -5.65 2.39
C ASP A 297 26.18 -5.67 1.12
N HIS A 298 26.49 -6.56 0.17
CA HIS A 298 25.68 -6.71 -1.05
C HIS A 298 24.28 -7.20 -0.69
N LYS A 299 24.18 -8.27 0.09
CA LYS A 299 22.90 -8.81 0.57
C LYS A 299 22.13 -7.80 1.40
N ARG A 300 22.77 -7.00 2.25
CA ARG A 300 22.09 -5.94 3.02
C ARG A 300 21.53 -4.86 2.11
N LEU A 301 22.36 -4.28 1.24
CA LEU A 301 21.94 -3.20 0.36
C LEU A 301 20.81 -3.66 -0.58
N LEU A 302 20.91 -4.88 -1.11
CA LEU A 302 19.86 -5.49 -1.94
C LEU A 302 18.58 -5.72 -1.13
N SER A 303 18.69 -6.17 0.12
CA SER A 303 17.53 -6.39 1.00
C SER A 303 16.82 -5.08 1.35
N GLU A 304 17.56 -4.04 1.74
CA GLU A 304 16.99 -2.71 2.01
C GLU A 304 16.38 -2.10 0.75
N ALA A 305 17.04 -2.23 -0.40
CA ALA A 305 16.46 -1.79 -1.67
C ALA A 305 15.16 -2.55 -2.00
N ALA A 306 15.14 -3.88 -1.80
CA ALA A 306 13.94 -4.70 -1.96
C ALA A 306 12.82 -4.26 -1.01
N ARG A 307 13.13 -3.96 0.26
CA ARG A 307 12.17 -3.45 1.25
C ARG A 307 11.43 -2.22 0.72
N TYR A 308 12.15 -1.19 0.27
CA TYR A 308 11.51 0.02 -0.25
C TYR A 308 10.82 -0.21 -1.60
N ALA A 309 11.39 -1.05 -2.48
CA ALA A 309 10.73 -1.41 -3.73
C ALA A 309 9.39 -2.14 -3.51
N ILE A 310 9.28 -3.03 -2.51
CA ILE A 310 8.01 -3.67 -2.15
C ILE A 310 6.96 -2.62 -1.73
N LEU A 311 7.35 -1.66 -0.89
CA LEU A 311 6.46 -0.59 -0.46
C LEU A 311 6.01 0.26 -1.66
N LEU A 312 6.93 0.65 -2.54
CA LEU A 312 6.62 1.42 -3.75
C LEU A 312 5.73 0.66 -4.71
N GLN A 313 5.96 -0.64 -4.89
CA GLN A 313 5.13 -1.48 -5.75
C GLN A 313 3.66 -1.42 -5.33
N VAL A 314 3.39 -1.42 -4.02
CA VAL A 314 2.03 -1.39 -3.50
C VAL A 314 1.46 0.03 -3.42
N PHE A 315 2.26 1.05 -3.07
CA PHE A 315 1.77 2.41 -2.88
C PHE A 315 1.76 3.29 -4.14
N THR A 316 2.55 2.98 -5.16
CA THR A 316 2.58 3.79 -6.40
C THR A 316 1.20 3.93 -7.07
N PRO A 317 0.37 2.87 -7.15
CA PRO A 317 -1.00 3.00 -7.65
C PRO A 317 -1.90 3.99 -6.88
N TRP A 318 -1.51 4.43 -5.67
CA TRP A 318 -2.29 5.32 -4.82
C TRP A 318 -1.86 6.77 -4.97
N ARG A 319 -0.81 7.04 -5.75
CA ARG A 319 -0.34 8.40 -5.96
C ARG A 319 -1.50 9.25 -6.50
N ARG A 320 -1.74 10.42 -5.90
CA ARG A 320 -2.85 11.34 -6.22
C ARG A 320 -4.26 10.84 -5.84
N MET A 321 -4.39 9.70 -5.15
CA MET A 321 -5.66 9.25 -4.55
C MET A 321 -5.77 9.79 -3.12
N PRO A 322 -6.94 10.27 -2.66
CA PRO A 322 -7.06 10.90 -1.35
C PRO A 322 -7.19 9.89 -0.19
N PRO A 323 -6.51 10.09 0.95
CA PRO A 323 -5.50 11.12 1.21
C PRO A 323 -4.24 10.91 0.36
N ASP A 324 -3.71 12.00 -0.23
CA ASP A 324 -2.68 11.95 -1.27
C ASP A 324 -1.33 11.46 -0.74
N GLY A 325 -1.02 10.18 -1.01
CA GLY A 325 0.24 9.54 -0.65
C GLY A 325 1.47 10.03 -1.43
N THR A 326 1.37 11.01 -2.34
CA THR A 326 2.48 11.44 -3.19
C THR A 326 3.74 11.80 -2.40
N MET A 327 3.61 12.52 -1.28
CA MET A 327 4.76 12.88 -0.44
C MET A 327 5.40 11.65 0.23
N ALA A 328 4.59 10.73 0.74
CA ALA A 328 5.07 9.48 1.31
C ALA A 328 5.82 8.63 0.27
N VAL A 329 5.25 8.47 -0.93
CA VAL A 329 5.86 7.76 -2.06
C VAL A 329 7.22 8.38 -2.44
N ASN A 330 7.32 9.71 -2.48
CA ASN A 330 8.59 10.39 -2.76
C ASN A 330 9.65 10.11 -1.69
N VAL A 331 9.27 10.14 -0.41
CA VAL A 331 10.19 9.80 0.70
C VAL A 331 10.69 8.37 0.57
N ILE A 332 9.79 7.41 0.30
CA ILE A 332 10.14 6.00 0.11
C ILE A 332 11.05 5.82 -1.11
N LEU A 333 10.81 6.54 -2.20
CA LEU A 333 11.68 6.53 -3.40
C LEU A 333 13.08 7.05 -3.09
N HIS A 334 13.22 8.16 -2.35
CA HIS A 334 14.53 8.65 -1.96
C HIS A 334 15.26 7.68 -1.03
N ARG A 335 14.55 7.00 -0.12
CA ARG A 335 15.12 5.90 0.68
C ARG A 335 15.61 4.76 -0.21
N LEU A 336 14.84 4.34 -1.21
CA LEU A 336 15.28 3.33 -2.18
C LEU A 336 16.60 3.74 -2.85
N ILE A 337 16.69 4.98 -3.34
CA ILE A 337 17.88 5.51 -4.02
C ILE A 337 19.12 5.48 -3.10
N GLN A 338 18.95 5.75 -1.80
CA GLN A 338 20.04 5.70 -0.82
C GLN A 338 20.72 4.31 -0.75
N PHE A 339 19.98 3.23 -0.98
CA PHE A 339 20.52 1.86 -0.96
C PHE A 339 20.93 1.34 -2.35
N VAL A 340 20.19 1.71 -3.40
CA VAL A 340 20.50 1.28 -4.77
C VAL A 340 21.81 1.89 -5.27
N ARG A 341 22.11 3.16 -4.95
CA ARG A 341 23.35 3.81 -5.43
C ARG A 341 24.62 3.09 -4.95
N PRO A 342 24.81 2.81 -3.64
CA PRO A 342 25.92 1.98 -3.17
C PRO A 342 25.92 0.57 -3.77
N LEU A 343 24.73 -0.05 -3.92
CA LEU A 343 24.60 -1.39 -4.48
C LEU A 343 25.14 -1.48 -5.92
N LEU A 344 24.81 -0.50 -6.77
CA LEU A 344 25.32 -0.42 -8.14
C LEU A 344 26.82 -0.16 -8.19
N ARG A 345 27.36 0.66 -7.27
CA ARG A 345 28.81 0.89 -7.15
C ARG A 345 29.56 -0.38 -6.77
N LEU A 346 29.07 -1.10 -5.76
CA LEU A 346 29.66 -2.36 -5.30
C LEU A 346 29.63 -3.42 -6.42
N ARG A 347 28.52 -3.52 -7.15
CA ARG A 347 28.40 -4.42 -8.30
C ARG A 347 29.40 -4.10 -9.41
N ARG A 348 29.57 -2.82 -9.77
CA ARG A 348 30.56 -2.40 -10.78
C ARG A 348 31.99 -2.73 -10.35
N SER A 349 32.32 -2.54 -9.07
CA SER A 349 33.62 -2.92 -8.50
C SER A 349 33.86 -4.43 -8.60
N ASN A 350 32.90 -5.25 -8.18
CA ASN A 350 33.04 -6.70 -8.23
C ASN A 350 33.13 -7.23 -9.67
N THR A 351 32.48 -6.58 -10.64
CA THR A 351 32.55 -7.00 -12.06
C THR A 351 33.96 -6.78 -12.64
N LEU A 352 34.68 -5.76 -12.17
CA LEU A 352 36.06 -5.47 -12.60
C LEU A 352 37.08 -6.51 -12.10
N ASP A 353 36.80 -7.17 -10.97
CA ASP A 353 37.66 -8.21 -10.38
C ASP A 353 37.40 -9.63 -10.94
N TYR A 354 36.36 -9.82 -11.75
CA TYR A 354 35.91 -11.15 -12.23
C TYR A 354 36.49 -11.58 -13.59
N HIS A 355 37.41 -10.79 -14.16
CA HIS A 355 38.17 -11.24 -15.34
C HIS A 355 39.30 -12.19 -14.90
N ASP A 356 38.99 -13.49 -14.93
CA ASP A 356 39.99 -14.55 -15.11
C ASP A 356 40.85 -14.24 -16.36
N SER A 357 42.15 -14.50 -16.24
CA SER A 357 43.13 -14.65 -17.34
C SER A 357 42.64 -15.34 -18.62
N GLU A 358 41.56 -16.13 -18.57
CA GLU A 358 40.95 -16.84 -19.70
C GLU A 358 39.55 -16.34 -20.13
N GLY A 359 39.00 -15.28 -19.51
CA GLY A 359 37.80 -14.59 -20.02
C GLY A 359 36.48 -15.36 -20.00
N LYS A 360 36.37 -16.50 -19.29
CA LYS A 360 35.10 -17.25 -19.16
C LYS A 360 34.29 -16.81 -17.93
N ARG A 361 33.02 -16.46 -18.17
CA ARG A 361 32.02 -16.16 -17.13
C ARG A 361 31.74 -17.45 -16.34
N LYS A 362 31.97 -17.48 -15.02
CA LYS A 362 31.48 -18.56 -14.16
C LYS A 362 29.94 -18.62 -14.23
N GLU A 363 29.40 -19.78 -14.57
CA GLU A 363 27.96 -20.06 -14.44
C GLU A 363 27.58 -20.16 -12.96
N ASP A 364 27.40 -19.02 -12.30
CA ASP A 364 26.88 -18.94 -10.93
C ASP A 364 25.38 -18.63 -10.97
N THR A 365 24.55 -19.65 -10.77
CA THR A 365 23.08 -19.58 -10.69
C THR A 365 22.54 -18.57 -9.66
N ALA A 366 23.35 -18.18 -8.66
CA ALA A 366 22.98 -17.16 -7.66
C ALA A 366 23.06 -15.72 -8.21
N LEU A 367 23.91 -15.48 -9.22
CA LEU A 367 24.06 -14.17 -9.85
C LEU A 367 22.80 -13.81 -10.66
N ASP A 368 22.10 -14.79 -11.23
CA ASP A 368 20.87 -14.56 -12.02
C ASP A 368 19.71 -14.05 -11.14
N ALA A 369 19.46 -14.66 -9.98
CA ALA A 369 18.37 -14.25 -9.09
C ALA A 369 18.60 -12.86 -8.49
N GLY A 370 19.85 -12.53 -8.10
CA GLY A 370 20.20 -11.21 -7.58
C GLY A 370 20.04 -10.11 -8.63
N VAL A 371 20.48 -10.35 -9.87
CA VAL A 371 20.33 -9.41 -10.99
C VAL A 371 18.86 -9.25 -11.38
N MET A 372 18.07 -10.32 -11.42
CA MET A 372 16.62 -10.27 -11.63
C MET A 372 15.91 -9.42 -10.58
N LEU A 373 16.26 -9.59 -9.29
CA LEU A 373 15.70 -8.77 -8.22
C LEU A 373 16.10 -7.30 -8.36
N LEU A 374 17.37 -7.02 -8.67
CA LEU A 374 17.85 -5.66 -8.92
C LEU A 374 17.13 -5.02 -10.12
N PHE A 375 16.92 -5.77 -11.20
CA PHE A 375 16.15 -5.32 -12.35
C PHE A 375 14.74 -4.90 -11.94
N TRP A 376 14.04 -5.75 -11.17
CA TRP A 376 12.72 -5.41 -10.65
C TRP A 376 12.75 -4.18 -9.74
N ILE A 377 13.71 -4.08 -8.82
CA ILE A 377 13.90 -2.90 -7.95
C ILE A 377 14.04 -1.62 -8.79
N MET A 378 14.88 -1.67 -9.84
CA MET A 378 15.11 -0.53 -10.73
C MET A 378 13.85 -0.18 -11.53
N ALA A 379 13.12 -1.19 -12.01
CA ALA A 379 11.88 -0.98 -12.75
C ALA A 379 10.81 -0.32 -11.87
N VAL A 380 10.64 -0.78 -10.63
CA VAL A 380 9.70 -0.18 -9.66
C VAL A 380 10.11 1.25 -9.32
N GLY A 381 11.39 1.50 -9.03
CA GLY A 381 11.90 2.84 -8.78
C GLY A 381 11.70 3.76 -9.97
N GLY A 382 11.97 3.28 -11.19
CA GLY A 382 11.73 4.00 -12.43
C GLY A 382 10.26 4.37 -12.60
N VAL A 383 9.35 3.40 -12.47
CA VAL A 383 7.88 3.62 -12.53
C VAL A 383 7.44 4.67 -11.52
N THR A 384 7.91 4.56 -10.28
CA THR A 384 7.60 5.51 -9.20
C THR A 384 8.12 6.92 -9.52
N ALA A 385 9.28 7.01 -10.18
CA ALA A 385 9.91 8.27 -10.56
C ALA A 385 9.22 8.98 -11.73
N ASP A 386 8.08 8.51 -12.25
CA ASP A 386 7.36 9.21 -13.31
C ASP A 386 7.05 10.67 -12.92
N GLY A 387 7.40 11.60 -13.80
CA GLY A 387 7.33 13.04 -13.57
C GLY A 387 8.38 13.63 -12.61
N LEU A 388 9.34 12.82 -12.11
CA LEU A 388 10.41 13.27 -11.23
C LEU A 388 11.78 13.33 -11.95
N PRO A 389 12.73 14.16 -11.49
CA PRO A 389 14.07 14.25 -12.07
C PRO A 389 14.83 12.92 -12.12
N GLU A 390 14.59 12.03 -11.17
CA GLU A 390 15.26 10.73 -11.04
C GLU A 390 14.85 9.72 -12.14
N ARG A 391 13.76 9.98 -12.88
CA ARG A 391 13.25 9.09 -13.94
C ARG A 391 14.33 8.70 -14.95
N ARG A 392 15.09 9.70 -15.41
CA ARG A 392 16.15 9.51 -16.41
C ARG A 392 17.29 8.65 -15.89
N TRP A 393 17.63 8.79 -14.60
CA TRP A 393 18.67 7.98 -13.96
C TRP A 393 18.26 6.51 -13.87
N PHE A 394 17.01 6.23 -13.43
CA PHE A 394 16.49 4.86 -13.44
C PHE A 394 16.45 4.27 -14.85
N ALA A 395 15.95 5.02 -15.84
CA ALA A 395 15.87 4.55 -17.23
C ALA A 395 17.26 4.21 -17.81
N SER A 396 18.27 5.04 -17.55
CA SER A 396 19.64 4.80 -18.02
C SER A 396 20.24 3.52 -17.40
N CYS A 397 20.08 3.33 -16.08
CA CYS A 397 20.53 2.10 -15.43
C CYS A 397 19.75 0.86 -15.90
N LEU A 398 18.46 0.99 -16.19
CA LEU A 398 17.66 -0.11 -16.75
C LEU A 398 18.11 -0.48 -18.16
N LYS A 399 18.54 0.49 -18.98
CA LYS A 399 19.12 0.22 -20.30
C LYS A 399 20.38 -0.65 -20.19
N GLU A 400 21.31 -0.30 -19.28
CA GLU A 400 22.50 -1.10 -19.00
C GLU A 400 22.13 -2.55 -18.60
N LEU A 401 21.11 -2.71 -17.75
CA LEU A 401 20.64 -4.03 -17.32
C LEU A 401 19.96 -4.82 -18.44
N CYS A 402 19.17 -4.15 -19.29
CA CYS A 402 18.54 -4.77 -20.46
C CYS A 402 19.59 -5.30 -21.42
N ASP A 403 20.65 -4.54 -21.68
CA ASP A 403 21.75 -4.96 -22.57
C ASP A 403 22.51 -6.16 -21.99
N GLU A 404 22.76 -6.17 -20.68
CA GLU A 404 23.42 -7.29 -19.99
C GLU A 404 22.57 -8.57 -19.99
N MET A 405 21.26 -8.43 -19.82
CA MET A 405 20.32 -9.55 -19.77
C MET A 405 19.79 -9.97 -21.16
N GLY A 406 20.15 -9.24 -22.23
CA GLY A 406 19.61 -9.47 -23.58
C GLY A 406 18.11 -9.19 -23.69
N THR A 407 17.54 -8.32 -22.85
CA THR A 407 16.11 -7.98 -22.84
C THR A 407 15.81 -6.93 -23.91
N GLN A 408 15.18 -7.33 -25.00
CA GLN A 408 14.89 -6.44 -26.15
C GLN A 408 13.41 -6.19 -26.36
N THR A 409 12.54 -7.10 -25.90
CA THR A 409 11.10 -7.01 -26.10
C THR A 409 10.36 -6.72 -24.80
N TRP A 410 9.12 -6.25 -24.94
CA TRP A 410 8.23 -6.07 -23.79
C TRP A 410 7.95 -7.42 -23.09
N GLU A 411 7.87 -8.50 -23.87
CA GLU A 411 7.66 -9.85 -23.39
C GLU A 411 8.81 -10.33 -22.49
N ASP A 412 10.06 -10.04 -22.88
CA ASP A 412 11.25 -10.34 -22.06
C ASP A 412 11.22 -9.57 -20.74
N TRP A 413 10.99 -8.25 -20.80
CA TRP A 413 10.88 -7.39 -19.62
C TRP A 413 9.81 -7.92 -18.66
N ARG A 414 8.63 -8.19 -19.23
CA ARG A 414 7.48 -8.70 -18.49
C ARG A 414 7.78 -10.06 -17.88
N ALA A 415 8.49 -10.95 -18.58
CA ALA A 415 8.88 -12.25 -18.04
C ALA A 415 9.77 -12.11 -16.80
N ILE A 416 10.68 -11.12 -16.75
CA ILE A 416 11.56 -10.88 -15.61
C ILE A 416 10.80 -10.31 -14.41
N VAL A 417 10.14 -9.15 -14.58
CA VAL A 417 9.47 -8.47 -13.45
C VAL A 417 8.35 -9.29 -12.84
N ARG A 418 7.71 -10.15 -13.65
CA ARG A 418 6.70 -11.07 -13.16
C ARG A 418 7.23 -12.04 -12.15
N ARG A 419 8.47 -12.52 -12.27
CA ARG A 419 9.08 -13.51 -11.38
C ARG A 419 9.33 -13.00 -9.96
N VAL A 420 9.17 -11.70 -9.72
CA VAL A 420 9.42 -11.07 -8.42
C VAL A 420 8.12 -10.67 -7.74
N LEU A 421 7.44 -9.64 -8.24
CA LEU A 421 6.14 -9.20 -7.74
C LEU A 421 5.40 -8.42 -8.84
N TRP A 422 4.20 -8.89 -9.20
CA TRP A 422 3.48 -8.36 -10.35
C TRP A 422 1.97 -8.49 -10.24
N HIS A 423 1.26 -7.42 -10.57
CA HIS A 423 -0.19 -7.42 -10.76
C HIS A 423 -0.53 -6.91 -12.15
N GLU A 424 -1.17 -7.73 -12.97
CA GLU A 424 -1.33 -7.48 -14.41
C GLU A 424 -2.00 -6.15 -14.74
N GLN A 425 -3.11 -5.84 -14.08
CA GLN A 425 -3.90 -4.64 -14.37
C GLN A 425 -3.22 -3.36 -13.86
N LEU A 426 -2.52 -3.43 -12.74
CA LEU A 426 -1.95 -2.26 -12.07
C LEU A 426 -0.56 -1.95 -12.63
N CYS A 427 0.26 -2.97 -12.88
CA CYS A 427 1.67 -2.79 -13.24
C CYS A 427 1.86 -2.59 -14.75
N THR A 428 1.10 -3.29 -15.60
CA THR A 428 1.33 -3.29 -17.06
C THR A 428 1.39 -1.88 -17.66
N PRO A 429 0.42 -0.97 -17.41
CA PRO A 429 0.43 0.35 -18.07
C PRO A 429 1.66 1.18 -17.72
N MET A 430 2.02 1.22 -16.43
CA MET A 430 3.13 2.03 -15.94
C MET A 430 4.50 1.48 -16.38
N HIS A 431 4.67 0.16 -16.34
CA HIS A 431 5.90 -0.49 -16.77
C HIS A 431 6.07 -0.44 -18.30
N LYS A 432 4.99 -0.55 -19.10
CA LYS A 432 5.08 -0.37 -20.56
C LYS A 432 5.56 1.02 -20.95
N LYS A 433 5.08 2.05 -20.27
CA LYS A 433 5.55 3.43 -20.47
C LYS A 433 7.04 3.55 -20.19
N LEU A 434 7.52 3.00 -19.06
CA LEU A 434 8.94 2.96 -18.74
C LEU A 434 9.77 2.17 -19.75
N PHE A 435 9.30 0.99 -20.18
CA PHE A 435 9.98 0.19 -21.17
C PHE A 435 10.20 0.95 -22.48
N GLY A 436 9.17 1.65 -22.98
CA GLY A 436 9.30 2.48 -24.18
C GLY A 436 10.41 3.52 -24.05
N GLU A 437 10.43 4.27 -22.94
CA GLU A 437 11.48 5.26 -22.66
C GLU A 437 12.88 4.64 -22.56
N VAL A 438 13.02 3.43 -22.00
CA VAL A 438 14.30 2.74 -21.87
C VAL A 438 14.82 2.27 -23.24
N MET A 439 13.95 1.74 -24.11
CA MET A 439 14.34 1.27 -25.44
C MET A 439 14.69 2.41 -26.41
N GLU A 440 14.22 3.64 -26.16
CA GLU A 440 14.59 4.83 -26.92
C GLU A 440 15.99 5.37 -26.58
N LEU A 441 16.56 4.99 -25.44
CA LEU A 441 17.92 5.38 -25.06
C LEU A 441 18.94 4.65 -25.95
N GLN A 442 19.73 5.42 -26.69
CA GLN A 442 20.88 4.88 -27.43
C GLN A 442 21.94 4.38 -26.45
N SER A 443 22.52 3.21 -26.76
CA SER A 443 23.57 2.54 -25.98
C SER A 443 24.83 3.39 -25.81
#